data_AF-A0A8T3LZU0-F1
#
_entry.id   AF-A0A8T3LZU0-F1
#
_cell.length_a   1.000
_cell.length_b   1.000
_cell.length_c   1.000
_cell.angle_alpha   90.00
_cell.angle_beta   90.00
_cell.angle_gamma   90.00
#
_symmetry.space_group_name_H-M   'P 1'
#
loop_
_entity.id
_entity.type
_entity.pdbx_description
1 polymer ?
#
loop_
_entity_poly.entity_id
_entity_poly.type
_entity_poly.pdbx_seq_one_letter_code
_entity_poly.pdbx_strand_id
1 'polypeptide(L)'
;GGEYGIITDENVSDPAWVEDLFELEVGGTTEIIKGADGIYRIGQVTEIIPGSTDALFFPLLEQSITRAAYTEQVRQEQSASKLRAQVIDEVLAGPIEQVELAAILIEVSELEDEFGEGEVMAAHILYSPGDDPDPERAIPTDDPAWDAAEAEAQATVDRLIAIADIDARSTAFAETAAAESDDPGSGSAGGDLGWFTRSDPYDTQLTDPLFDEEDLATGDIVGPVRTVFGYHVALFQDRRAPSADRVQEVEDALAAPDADFATIAREFSDGDGAADGGALGWVIDAQLSPQAAEVVAGLEVDEVSDAITSADGVRFFKLLDREDRPPDVAQVDILRQTAFSGWYDPQRTAAEAAGMIRLDIGEAADPAQQFDPSQLDLEEGQDEGP
;
A
#
# COMPACT_ATOMS: atom_id res chain seq x y z
N GLY A 1 15.34 19.51 -25.04
CA GLY A 1 14.78 20.86 -25.17
C GLY A 1 13.30 20.72 -25.38
N GLY A 2 12.53 20.93 -24.33
CA GLY A 2 11.07 20.84 -24.33
C GLY A 2 10.50 22.13 -23.76
N GLU A 3 9.31 22.49 -24.21
CA GLU A 3 8.54 23.60 -23.67
C GLU A 3 7.97 23.15 -22.31
N TYR A 4 8.35 23.81 -21.21
CA TYR A 4 7.98 23.39 -19.85
C TYR A 4 6.53 23.78 -19.48
N GLY A 5 5.83 24.47 -20.38
CA GLY A 5 4.48 24.98 -20.17
C GLY A 5 4.45 26.29 -19.37
N ILE A 6 3.24 26.70 -18.96
CA ILE A 6 3.03 27.86 -18.09
C ILE A 6 3.34 27.45 -16.66
N ILE A 7 4.26 28.17 -16.03
CA ILE A 7 4.68 27.96 -14.65
C ILE A 7 4.04 29.04 -13.77
N THR A 8 3.45 28.64 -12.64
CA THR A 8 2.96 29.55 -11.59
C THR A 8 3.80 29.37 -10.33
N ASP A 9 3.79 30.37 -9.45
CA ASP A 9 4.42 30.31 -8.12
C ASP A 9 3.81 29.22 -7.22
N GLU A 10 2.59 28.78 -7.52
CA GLU A 10 1.85 27.78 -6.75
C GLU A 10 1.98 26.33 -7.28
N ASN A 11 2.49 26.11 -8.50
CA ASN A 11 2.51 24.77 -9.11
C ASN A 11 3.91 24.38 -9.61
N VAL A 12 4.83 24.13 -8.69
CA VAL A 12 6.25 23.97 -9.02
C VAL A 12 6.95 22.82 -8.30
N SER A 13 7.69 22.05 -9.10
CA SER A 13 8.48 20.89 -8.68
C SER A 13 9.88 21.25 -8.19
N ASP A 14 10.38 22.46 -8.47
CA ASP A 14 11.73 22.90 -8.11
C ASP A 14 11.73 24.42 -7.79
N PRO A 15 11.52 24.79 -6.51
CA PRO A 15 11.33 26.18 -6.10
C PRO A 15 12.52 27.09 -6.43
N ALA A 16 13.75 26.59 -6.30
CA ALA A 16 14.96 27.37 -6.55
C ALA A 16 15.15 27.70 -8.04
N TRP A 17 14.79 26.77 -8.93
CA TRP A 17 14.84 27.03 -10.37
C TRP A 17 13.75 28.01 -10.83
N VAL A 18 12.63 28.05 -10.11
CA VAL A 18 11.48 28.90 -10.42
C VAL A 18 11.70 30.33 -9.93
N GLU A 19 12.25 30.51 -8.74
CA GLU A 19 12.62 31.83 -8.21
C GLU A 19 13.50 32.59 -9.23
N ASP A 20 14.56 31.95 -9.72
CA ASP A 20 15.44 32.51 -10.75
C ASP A 20 14.72 32.80 -12.08
N LEU A 21 13.76 31.96 -12.49
CA LEU A 21 12.98 32.18 -13.71
C LEU A 21 12.06 33.41 -13.60
N PHE A 22 11.47 33.64 -12.43
CA PHE A 22 10.52 34.74 -12.20
C PHE A 22 11.21 36.10 -12.07
N GLU A 23 12.53 36.14 -11.86
CA GLU A 23 13.33 37.37 -11.92
C GLU A 23 13.72 37.80 -13.35
N LEU A 24 13.53 36.92 -14.34
CA LEU A 24 13.96 37.15 -15.72
C LEU A 24 12.87 37.82 -16.58
N GLU A 25 13.29 38.71 -17.48
CA GLU A 25 12.43 39.23 -18.54
C GLU A 25 12.27 38.21 -19.68
N VAL A 26 11.28 38.40 -20.55
CA VAL A 26 11.10 37.57 -21.77
C VAL A 26 12.39 37.53 -22.59
N GLY A 27 12.89 36.32 -22.84
CA GLY A 27 14.15 36.02 -23.51
C GLY A 27 15.32 35.75 -22.57
N GLY A 28 15.20 36.08 -21.28
CA GLY A 28 16.19 35.81 -20.24
C GLY A 28 16.36 34.31 -19.98
N THR A 29 17.59 33.89 -19.70
CA THR A 29 17.94 32.48 -19.43
C THR A 29 18.56 32.38 -18.03
N THR A 30 18.16 31.39 -17.25
CA THR A 30 18.76 31.12 -15.93
C THR A 30 20.20 30.63 -16.08
N GLU A 31 20.95 30.62 -14.97
CA GLU A 31 22.14 29.77 -14.91
C GLU A 31 21.75 28.28 -14.89
N ILE A 32 22.75 27.40 -14.91
CA ILE A 32 22.52 25.96 -14.73
C ILE A 32 22.27 25.71 -13.24
N ILE A 33 21.05 25.32 -12.91
CA ILE A 33 20.60 25.10 -11.52
C ILE A 33 20.50 23.59 -11.30
N LYS A 34 21.06 23.10 -10.20
CA LYS A 34 20.89 21.70 -9.77
C LYS A 34 19.65 21.63 -8.89
N GLY A 35 18.61 20.95 -9.36
CA GLY A 35 17.39 20.78 -8.58
C GLY A 35 17.56 19.85 -7.38
N ALA A 36 16.55 19.86 -6.50
CA ALA A 36 16.49 19.02 -5.31
C ALA A 36 16.53 17.51 -5.64
N ASP A 37 16.07 17.13 -6.83
CA ASP A 37 16.12 15.78 -7.38
C ASP A 37 17.47 15.43 -8.05
N GLY A 38 18.46 16.34 -7.97
CA GLY A 38 19.80 16.15 -8.51
C GLY A 38 19.92 16.38 -10.02
N ILE A 39 18.83 16.72 -10.71
CA ILE A 39 18.82 17.00 -12.15
C ILE A 39 19.27 18.44 -12.40
N TYR A 40 20.16 18.64 -13.36
CA TYR A 40 20.61 19.97 -13.78
C TYR A 40 19.65 20.55 -14.83
N ARG A 41 19.15 21.76 -14.57
CA ARG A 41 18.17 22.47 -15.39
C ARG A 41 18.74 23.81 -15.86
N ILE A 42 18.30 24.24 -17.05
CA ILE A 42 18.46 25.60 -17.56
C ILE A 42 17.14 26.01 -18.19
N GLY A 43 16.62 27.17 -17.80
CA GLY A 43 15.32 27.67 -18.27
C GLY A 43 15.46 28.98 -19.03
N GLN A 44 14.60 29.20 -20.03
CA GLN A 44 14.47 30.49 -20.71
C GLN A 44 13.02 30.94 -20.63
N VAL A 45 12.79 32.20 -20.26
CA VAL A 45 11.45 32.78 -20.23
C VAL A 45 11.04 33.10 -21.67
N THR A 46 10.02 32.42 -22.19
CA THR A 46 9.51 32.66 -23.56
C THR A 46 8.32 33.62 -23.59
N GLU A 47 7.53 33.64 -22.52
CA GLU A 47 6.34 34.46 -22.38
C GLU A 47 6.10 34.77 -20.89
N ILE A 48 5.63 35.97 -20.59
CA ILE A 48 5.16 36.36 -19.25
C ILE A 48 3.67 36.69 -19.38
N ILE A 49 2.83 35.88 -18.75
CA ILE A 49 1.39 36.12 -18.68
C ILE A 49 1.14 36.99 -17.44
N PRO A 50 0.69 38.25 -17.58
CA PRO A 50 0.40 39.08 -16.43
C PRO A 50 -0.73 38.47 -15.62
N GLY A 51 -0.59 38.48 -14.29
CA GLY A 51 -1.66 38.07 -13.39
C GLY A 51 -2.94 38.82 -13.73
N SER A 52 -4.01 38.10 -14.02
CA SER A 52 -5.32 38.67 -14.32
C SER A 52 -6.29 38.30 -13.22
N THR A 53 -7.08 39.28 -12.77
CA THR A 53 -8.24 39.02 -11.93
C THR A 53 -9.40 38.71 -12.87
N ASP A 54 -10.01 37.53 -12.74
CA ASP A 54 -11.24 37.23 -13.44
C ASP A 54 -12.33 38.20 -12.98
N ALA A 55 -12.69 39.14 -13.86
CA ALA A 55 -13.67 40.18 -13.59
C ALA A 55 -15.09 39.60 -13.40
N LEU A 56 -15.34 38.37 -13.85
CA LEU A 56 -16.62 37.67 -13.70
C LEU A 56 -16.67 36.79 -12.46
N PHE A 57 -15.53 36.45 -11.86
CA PHE A 57 -15.47 35.57 -10.68
C PHE A 57 -16.34 36.08 -9.52
N PHE A 58 -16.13 37.33 -9.06
CA PHE A 58 -16.92 37.88 -7.96
C PHE A 58 -18.40 38.12 -8.31
N PRO A 59 -18.76 38.67 -9.50
CA PRO A 59 -20.15 38.75 -9.92
C PRO A 59 -20.89 37.41 -9.95
N LEU A 60 -20.21 36.31 -10.30
CA LEU A 60 -20.78 34.97 -10.26
C LEU A 60 -20.84 34.42 -8.83
N LEU A 61 -19.80 34.63 -8.03
CA LEU A 61 -19.71 34.20 -6.63
C LEU A 61 -20.78 34.86 -5.75
N GLU A 62 -21.05 36.15 -5.97
CA GLU A 62 -22.05 36.94 -5.23
C GLU A 62 -23.50 36.49 -5.46
N GLN A 63 -23.75 35.65 -6.46
CA GLN A 63 -25.04 34.98 -6.62
C GLN A 63 -25.29 33.93 -5.53
N SER A 64 -24.25 33.47 -4.84
CA SER A 64 -24.33 32.36 -3.86
C SER A 64 -23.74 32.72 -2.49
N ILE A 65 -22.63 33.46 -2.44
CA ILE A 65 -21.98 33.88 -1.20
C ILE A 65 -21.53 35.35 -1.28
N THR A 66 -21.66 36.10 -0.19
CA THR A 66 -21.17 37.49 -0.17
C THR A 66 -19.65 37.54 -0.25
N ARG A 67 -19.10 38.58 -0.89
CA ARG A 67 -17.65 38.84 -0.89
C ARG A 67 -17.06 38.91 0.53
N ALA A 68 -17.82 39.42 1.50
CA ALA A 68 -17.40 39.46 2.90
C ALA A 68 -17.25 38.05 3.48
N ALA A 69 -18.22 37.16 3.23
CA ALA A 69 -18.16 35.76 3.65
C ALA A 69 -17.00 35.01 2.96
N TYR A 70 -16.80 35.21 1.65
CA TYR A 70 -15.65 34.64 0.94
C TYR A 70 -14.31 35.12 1.50
N THR A 71 -14.18 36.43 1.75
CA THR A 71 -12.94 37.01 2.31
C THR A 71 -12.67 36.46 3.71
N GLU A 72 -13.72 36.27 4.52
CA GLU A 72 -13.61 35.66 5.84
C GLU A 72 -13.19 34.19 5.74
N GLN A 73 -13.79 33.41 4.85
CA GLN A 73 -13.40 32.02 4.60
C GLN A 73 -11.93 31.90 4.19
N VAL A 74 -11.48 32.68 3.20
CA VAL A 74 -10.07 32.68 2.77
C VAL A 74 -9.14 33.10 3.91
N ARG A 75 -9.53 34.09 4.73
CA ARG A 75 -8.75 34.48 5.91
C ARG A 75 -8.61 33.33 6.91
N GLN A 76 -9.68 32.57 7.13
CA GLN A 76 -9.68 31.41 8.02
C GLN A 76 -8.79 30.29 7.47
N GLU A 77 -8.90 29.98 6.18
CA GLU A 77 -8.05 28.99 5.50
C GLU A 77 -6.57 29.37 5.57
N GLN A 78 -6.23 30.63 5.27
CA GLN A 78 -4.86 31.13 5.37
C GLN A 78 -4.33 31.08 6.81
N SER A 79 -5.18 31.36 7.80
CA SER A 79 -4.80 31.28 9.21
C SER A 79 -4.56 29.82 9.64
N ALA A 80 -5.43 28.91 9.22
CA ALA A 80 -5.27 27.48 9.46
C ALA A 80 -4.02 26.92 8.78
N SER A 81 -3.76 27.34 7.54
CA SER A 81 -2.56 26.95 6.79
C SER A 81 -1.27 27.41 7.50
N LYS A 82 -1.21 28.66 7.96
CA LYS A 82 -0.05 29.18 8.71
C LYS A 82 0.15 28.47 10.04
N LEU A 83 -0.94 28.19 10.76
CA LEU A 83 -0.88 27.45 12.01
C LEU A 83 -0.36 26.02 11.77
N ARG A 84 -0.85 25.35 10.71
CA ARG A 84 -0.38 24.03 10.31
C ARG A 84 1.11 24.02 10.00
N ALA A 85 1.58 24.97 9.17
CA ALA A 85 2.99 25.11 8.85
C ALA A 85 3.84 25.33 10.11
N GLN A 86 3.39 26.22 11.02
CA GLN A 86 4.10 26.50 12.26
C GLN A 86 4.23 25.27 13.16
N VAL A 87 3.16 24.47 13.31
CA VAL A 87 3.19 23.24 14.12
C VAL A 87 4.16 22.23 13.53
N ILE A 88 4.13 22.05 12.20
CA ILE A 88 5.06 21.15 11.51
C ILE A 88 6.51 21.63 11.68
N ASP A 89 6.77 22.92 11.45
CA ASP A 89 8.11 23.50 11.61
C ASP A 89 8.63 23.34 13.04
N GLU A 90 7.77 23.50 14.05
CA GLU A 90 8.13 23.31 15.46
C GLU A 90 8.51 21.86 15.77
N VAL A 91 7.75 20.89 15.24
CA VAL A 91 8.05 19.46 15.41
C VAL A 91 9.35 19.09 14.70
N LEU A 92 9.61 19.65 13.52
CA LEU A 92 10.82 19.38 12.74
C LEU A 92 12.06 20.17 13.19
N ALA A 93 11.90 21.16 14.08
CA ALA A 93 13.00 22.02 14.52
C ALA A 93 14.00 21.33 15.46
N GLY A 94 13.61 20.22 16.08
CA GLY A 94 14.39 19.54 17.10
C GLY A 94 14.48 18.03 16.88
N PRO A 95 15.30 17.35 17.71
CA PRO A 95 15.23 15.90 17.79
C PRO A 95 13.85 15.51 18.34
N ILE A 96 13.34 14.39 17.84
CA ILE A 96 12.09 13.78 18.27
C ILE A 96 12.40 12.43 18.89
N GLU A 97 11.55 11.98 19.80
CA GLU A 97 11.69 10.65 20.38
C GLU A 97 11.55 9.60 19.27
N GLN A 98 12.54 8.73 19.19
CA GLN A 98 12.56 7.57 18.31
C GLN A 98 12.91 6.33 19.13
N VAL A 99 12.37 5.20 18.70
CA VAL A 99 12.66 3.89 19.29
C VAL A 99 13.29 3.01 18.23
N GLU A 100 14.34 2.28 18.59
CA GLU A 100 14.90 1.24 17.73
C GLU A 100 14.16 -0.06 18.01
N LEU A 101 13.51 -0.63 16.99
CA LEU A 101 12.68 -1.82 17.14
C LEU A 101 13.19 -2.99 16.32
N ALA A 102 12.93 -4.19 16.85
CA ALA A 102 12.80 -5.40 16.04
C ALA A 102 11.37 -5.94 16.16
N ALA A 103 10.88 -6.61 15.13
CA ALA A 103 9.56 -7.21 15.11
C ALA A 103 9.58 -8.64 14.56
N ILE A 104 8.70 -9.47 15.11
CA ILE A 104 8.28 -10.74 14.54
C ILE A 104 6.85 -10.54 14.07
N LEU A 105 6.62 -10.59 12.76
CA LEU A 105 5.29 -10.68 12.16
C LEU A 105 4.99 -12.15 11.85
N ILE A 106 3.84 -12.63 12.29
CA ILE A 106 3.17 -13.83 11.76
C ILE A 106 1.97 -13.33 10.96
N GLU A 107 2.01 -13.53 9.65
CA GLU A 107 0.86 -13.21 8.81
C GLU A 107 -0.29 -14.15 9.14
N VAL A 108 -1.51 -13.61 9.16
CA VAL A 108 -2.73 -14.37 9.40
C VAL A 108 -3.61 -14.20 8.18
N SER A 109 -3.89 -15.29 7.47
CA SER A 109 -4.85 -15.24 6.37
C SER A 109 -6.25 -15.08 6.94
N GLU A 110 -7.06 -14.17 6.38
CA GLU A 110 -8.49 -14.05 6.74
C GLU A 110 -9.28 -15.33 6.41
N LEU A 111 -8.69 -16.21 5.57
CA LEU A 111 -9.22 -17.49 5.14
C LEU A 111 -8.57 -18.68 5.87
N GLU A 112 -7.75 -18.45 6.90
CA GLU A 112 -7.21 -19.54 7.70
C GLU A 112 -8.35 -20.35 8.33
N ASP A 113 -8.40 -21.60 7.89
CA ASP A 113 -9.56 -22.47 8.00
C ASP A 113 -10.00 -22.69 9.44
N GLU A 114 -11.33 -22.74 9.62
CA GLU A 114 -12.03 -23.31 10.78
C GLU A 114 -11.57 -24.76 11.12
N PHE A 115 -10.76 -25.39 10.24
CA PHE A 115 -10.25 -26.76 10.30
C PHE A 115 -8.80 -26.91 10.78
N GLY A 116 -7.97 -25.85 10.81
CA GLY A 116 -6.65 -25.87 11.46
C GLY A 116 -5.57 -26.75 10.81
N GLU A 117 -5.50 -26.85 9.47
CA GLU A 117 -4.49 -27.67 8.77
C GLU A 117 -3.25 -26.89 8.26
N GLY A 118 -3.28 -25.55 8.31
CA GLY A 118 -2.19 -24.68 7.89
C GLY A 118 -2.28 -24.27 6.42
N GLU A 119 -1.16 -23.83 5.86
CA GLU A 119 -1.07 -23.32 4.49
C GLU A 119 0.02 -24.06 3.71
N VAL A 120 -0.17 -24.14 2.39
CA VAL A 120 0.80 -24.66 1.44
C VAL A 120 1.14 -23.55 0.45
N MET A 121 2.42 -23.49 0.06
CA MET A 121 2.90 -22.65 -1.02
C MET A 121 3.23 -23.53 -2.23
N ALA A 122 2.66 -23.20 -3.38
CA ALA A 122 2.89 -23.94 -4.61
C ALA A 122 2.79 -23.05 -5.86
N ALA A 123 3.33 -23.57 -6.95
CA ALA A 123 3.10 -23.04 -8.29
C ALA A 123 2.43 -24.11 -9.16
N HIS A 124 1.68 -23.73 -10.20
CA HIS A 124 1.05 -24.69 -11.11
C HIS A 124 1.27 -24.37 -12.60
N ILE A 125 1.08 -25.38 -13.45
CA ILE A 125 0.98 -25.28 -14.90
C ILE A 125 -0.31 -25.98 -15.32
N LEU A 126 -1.13 -25.31 -16.12
CA LEU A 126 -2.38 -25.87 -16.67
C LEU A 126 -2.19 -26.20 -18.16
N TYR A 127 -2.54 -27.43 -18.54
CA TYR A 127 -2.71 -27.83 -19.94
C TYR A 127 -4.18 -28.16 -20.18
N SER A 128 -4.86 -27.32 -20.95
CA SER A 128 -6.28 -27.42 -21.23
C SER A 128 -6.55 -28.14 -22.55
N PRO A 129 -7.66 -28.90 -22.65
CA PRO A 129 -8.02 -29.57 -23.90
C PRO A 129 -8.19 -28.55 -25.04
N GLY A 130 -7.27 -28.54 -25.99
CA GLY A 130 -7.29 -27.63 -27.14
C GLY A 130 -6.87 -26.20 -26.80
N ASP A 131 -6.03 -26.01 -25.78
CA ASP A 131 -5.45 -24.74 -25.34
C ASP A 131 -6.53 -23.70 -24.96
N ASP A 132 -7.67 -24.19 -24.45
CA ASP A 132 -8.82 -23.38 -24.06
C ASP A 132 -9.23 -23.72 -22.61
N PRO A 133 -8.88 -22.87 -21.63
CA PRO A 133 -9.15 -23.12 -20.22
C PRO A 133 -10.60 -22.85 -19.81
N ASP A 134 -11.50 -22.52 -20.74
CA ASP A 134 -12.92 -22.28 -20.44
C ASP A 134 -13.66 -23.58 -20.06
N PRO A 135 -14.02 -23.80 -18.77
CA PRO A 135 -14.71 -25.02 -18.35
C PRO A 135 -16.15 -25.08 -18.86
N GLU A 136 -16.74 -23.96 -19.28
CA GLU A 136 -18.10 -23.91 -19.85
C GLU A 136 -18.12 -24.40 -21.29
N ARG A 137 -16.96 -24.43 -21.95
CA ARG A 137 -16.82 -25.03 -23.26
C ARG A 137 -16.88 -26.54 -23.15
N ALA A 138 -18.04 -27.09 -23.46
CA ALA A 138 -18.28 -28.53 -23.43
C ALA A 138 -17.45 -29.29 -24.49
N ILE A 139 -16.21 -29.65 -24.12
CA ILE A 139 -15.41 -30.63 -24.85
C ILE A 139 -15.77 -32.02 -24.30
N PRO A 140 -16.26 -32.95 -25.14
CA PRO A 140 -16.55 -34.31 -24.71
C PRO A 140 -15.35 -34.95 -24.00
N THR A 141 -15.60 -35.71 -22.93
CA THR A 141 -14.52 -36.31 -22.12
C THR A 141 -13.73 -37.39 -22.85
N ASP A 142 -14.20 -37.85 -24.00
CA ASP A 142 -13.56 -38.79 -24.93
C ASP A 142 -12.95 -38.10 -26.17
N ASP A 143 -12.91 -36.76 -26.19
CA ASP A 143 -12.27 -36.00 -27.26
C ASP A 143 -10.74 -36.18 -27.21
N PRO A 144 -10.05 -36.43 -28.35
CA PRO A 144 -8.60 -36.54 -28.42
C PRO A 144 -7.83 -35.33 -27.89
N ALA A 145 -8.45 -34.15 -27.77
CA ALA A 145 -7.84 -32.99 -27.14
C ALA A 145 -7.46 -33.23 -25.67
N TRP A 146 -8.20 -34.09 -24.96
CA TRP A 146 -7.84 -34.50 -23.60
C TRP A 146 -6.58 -35.36 -23.57
N ASP A 147 -6.44 -36.30 -24.52
CA ASP A 147 -5.24 -37.15 -24.64
C ASP A 147 -3.99 -36.30 -24.97
N ALA A 148 -4.16 -35.23 -25.75
CA ALA A 148 -3.09 -34.29 -26.07
C ALA A 148 -2.63 -33.51 -24.84
N ALA A 149 -3.58 -32.90 -24.11
CA ALA A 149 -3.27 -32.17 -22.88
C ALA A 149 -2.64 -33.06 -21.80
N GLU A 150 -3.08 -34.31 -21.66
CA GLU A 150 -2.45 -35.28 -20.74
C GLU A 150 -1.01 -35.58 -21.14
N ALA A 151 -0.76 -35.77 -22.44
CA ALA A 151 0.58 -36.07 -22.95
C ALA A 151 1.56 -34.90 -22.75
N GLU A 152 1.09 -33.65 -22.91
CA GLU A 152 1.87 -32.45 -22.67
C GLU A 152 2.19 -32.29 -21.17
N ALA A 153 1.17 -32.42 -20.32
CA ALA A 153 1.35 -32.37 -18.87
C ALA A 153 2.34 -33.45 -18.39
N GLN A 154 2.20 -34.68 -18.89
CA GLN A 154 3.13 -35.78 -18.53
C GLN A 154 4.55 -35.51 -19.03
N ALA A 155 4.72 -34.99 -20.24
CA ALA A 155 6.04 -34.63 -20.77
C ALA A 155 6.72 -33.53 -19.92
N THR A 156 5.93 -32.58 -19.41
CA THR A 156 6.41 -31.54 -18.50
C THR A 156 6.81 -32.11 -17.14
N VAL A 157 6.01 -33.01 -16.55
CA VAL A 157 6.38 -33.73 -15.32
C VAL A 157 7.70 -34.48 -15.49
N ASP A 158 7.82 -35.30 -16.54
CA ASP A 158 9.02 -36.09 -16.80
C ASP A 158 10.27 -35.21 -16.97
N ARG A 159 10.12 -34.06 -17.64
CA ARG A 159 11.20 -33.09 -17.85
C ARG A 159 11.63 -32.42 -16.54
N LEU A 160 10.68 -31.99 -15.71
CA LEU A 160 10.96 -31.26 -14.47
C LEU A 160 11.58 -32.17 -13.40
N ILE A 161 11.05 -33.40 -13.24
CA ILE A 161 11.59 -34.39 -12.31
C ILE A 161 13.03 -34.78 -12.66
N ALA A 162 13.39 -34.77 -13.95
CA ALA A 162 14.76 -35.07 -14.40
C ALA A 162 15.80 -34.02 -13.97
N ILE A 163 15.38 -32.83 -13.53
CA ILE A 163 16.27 -31.79 -13.02
C ILE A 163 16.55 -32.07 -11.55
N ALA A 164 17.78 -32.48 -11.21
CA ALA A 164 18.14 -32.88 -9.85
C ALA A 164 18.37 -31.71 -8.89
N ASP A 165 18.76 -30.55 -9.40
CA ASP A 165 18.99 -29.34 -8.60
C ASP A 165 17.66 -28.60 -8.41
N ILE A 166 17.28 -28.34 -7.15
CA ILE A 166 15.96 -27.78 -6.80
C ILE A 166 15.81 -26.36 -7.36
N ASP A 167 16.80 -25.51 -7.19
CA ASP A 167 16.75 -24.13 -7.67
C ASP A 167 16.62 -24.08 -9.20
N ALA A 168 17.39 -24.92 -9.91
CA ALA A 168 17.28 -25.07 -11.35
C ALA A 168 15.91 -25.63 -11.77
N ARG A 169 15.33 -26.56 -10.99
CA ARG A 169 14.00 -27.12 -11.26
C ARG A 169 12.92 -26.05 -11.08
N SER A 170 12.94 -25.29 -9.99
CA SER A 170 12.01 -24.19 -9.74
C SER A 170 12.11 -23.11 -10.81
N THR A 171 13.33 -22.77 -11.25
CA THR A 171 13.54 -21.83 -12.38
C THR A 171 12.92 -22.37 -13.66
N ALA A 172 13.19 -23.63 -14.01
CA ALA A 172 12.64 -24.26 -15.21
C ALA A 172 11.11 -24.41 -15.15
N PHE A 173 10.55 -24.61 -13.96
CA PHE A 173 9.10 -24.64 -13.75
C PHE A 173 8.49 -23.28 -14.09
N ALA A 174 8.98 -22.20 -13.49
CA ALA A 174 8.48 -20.85 -13.74
C ALA A 174 8.61 -20.45 -15.21
N GLU A 175 9.73 -20.78 -15.86
CA GLU A 175 9.92 -20.55 -17.29
C GLU A 175 8.92 -21.35 -18.15
N THR A 176 8.62 -22.59 -17.74
CA THR A 176 7.62 -23.42 -18.44
C THR A 176 6.23 -22.84 -18.25
N ALA A 177 5.85 -22.49 -17.02
CA ALA A 177 4.55 -21.90 -16.73
C ALA A 177 4.30 -20.64 -17.56
N ALA A 178 5.29 -19.76 -17.65
CA ALA A 178 5.20 -18.54 -18.45
C ALA A 178 5.11 -18.78 -19.96
N ALA A 179 5.63 -19.91 -20.44
CA ALA A 179 5.68 -20.22 -21.87
C ALA A 179 4.52 -21.11 -22.35
N GLU A 180 4.02 -21.99 -21.48
CA GLU A 180 3.17 -23.13 -21.87
C GLU A 180 1.88 -23.25 -21.05
N SER A 181 1.75 -22.59 -19.90
CA SER A 181 0.52 -22.70 -19.09
C SER A 181 -0.65 -21.99 -19.77
N ASP A 182 -1.78 -22.69 -19.89
CA ASP A 182 -3.04 -22.13 -20.35
C ASP A 182 -3.77 -21.33 -19.27
N ASP A 183 -3.31 -21.37 -18.02
CA ASP A 183 -3.93 -20.58 -16.95
C ASP A 183 -3.63 -19.08 -17.12
N PRO A 184 -4.67 -18.25 -17.32
CA PRO A 184 -4.48 -16.80 -17.49
C PRO A 184 -4.09 -16.07 -16.20
N GLY A 185 -4.31 -16.68 -15.02
CA GLY A 185 -4.10 -16.03 -13.73
C GLY A 185 -2.63 -16.03 -13.29
N SER A 186 -2.01 -17.20 -13.28
CA SER A 186 -0.68 -17.45 -12.71
C SER A 186 0.39 -17.72 -13.76
N GLY A 187 0.04 -18.15 -14.98
CA GLY A 187 1.01 -18.58 -16.00
C GLY A 187 2.12 -17.56 -16.24
N SER A 188 1.76 -16.30 -16.52
CA SER A 188 2.74 -15.22 -16.75
C SER A 188 3.60 -14.85 -15.53
N ALA A 189 3.17 -15.21 -14.32
CA ALA A 189 3.88 -15.05 -13.06
C ALA A 189 4.66 -16.32 -12.66
N GLY A 190 4.94 -17.22 -13.60
CA GLY A 190 5.67 -18.45 -13.33
C GLY A 190 4.80 -19.54 -12.68
N GLY A 191 3.48 -19.43 -12.77
CA GLY A 191 2.53 -20.35 -12.16
C GLY A 191 2.32 -20.13 -10.66
N ASP A 192 2.90 -19.08 -10.08
CA ASP A 192 2.88 -18.83 -8.64
C ASP A 192 1.46 -18.67 -8.08
N LEU A 193 1.10 -19.47 -7.08
CA LEU A 193 -0.16 -19.38 -6.35
C LEU A 193 0.00 -18.68 -5.00
N GLY A 194 1.23 -18.45 -4.53
CA GLY A 194 1.50 -17.99 -3.18
C GLY A 194 1.11 -19.01 -2.10
N TRP A 195 0.97 -18.54 -0.87
CA TRP A 195 0.44 -19.32 0.25
C TRP A 195 -1.09 -19.39 0.16
N PHE A 196 -1.65 -20.59 0.34
CA PHE A 196 -3.10 -20.81 0.35
C PHE A 196 -3.51 -21.92 1.32
N THR A 197 -4.79 -21.89 1.71
CA THR A 197 -5.46 -22.89 2.55
C THR A 197 -6.33 -23.82 1.70
N ARG A 198 -6.94 -24.85 2.32
CA ARG A 198 -7.91 -25.69 1.58
C ARG A 198 -9.22 -24.96 1.26
N SER A 199 -9.59 -23.91 2.00
CA SER A 199 -10.79 -23.12 1.70
C SER A 199 -10.57 -22.05 0.64
N ASP A 200 -9.34 -21.80 0.21
CA ASP A 200 -9.10 -20.99 -0.97
C ASP A 200 -9.85 -21.56 -2.18
N PRO A 201 -10.37 -20.70 -3.08
CA PRO A 201 -11.31 -21.09 -4.14
C PRO A 201 -10.64 -21.81 -5.33
N TYR A 202 -9.69 -22.71 -5.05
CA TYR A 202 -9.04 -23.58 -6.03
C TYR A 202 -9.82 -24.90 -6.20
N ASP A 203 -9.63 -25.59 -7.32
CA ASP A 203 -10.22 -26.91 -7.53
C ASP A 203 -9.58 -27.90 -6.55
N THR A 204 -10.38 -28.56 -5.71
CA THR A 204 -9.85 -29.46 -4.68
C THR A 204 -9.10 -30.65 -5.26
N GLN A 205 -9.38 -31.06 -6.51
CA GLN A 205 -8.58 -32.10 -7.15
C GLN A 205 -7.12 -31.67 -7.31
N LEU A 206 -6.86 -30.38 -7.56
CA LEU A 206 -5.50 -29.83 -7.62
C LEU A 206 -4.89 -29.70 -6.22
N THR A 207 -5.64 -29.18 -5.24
CA THR A 207 -5.08 -28.83 -3.93
C THR A 207 -4.99 -30.01 -2.96
N ASP A 208 -5.92 -30.96 -2.99
CA ASP A 208 -5.94 -32.10 -2.07
C ASP A 208 -4.60 -32.87 -2.02
N PRO A 209 -3.95 -33.22 -3.16
CA PRO A 209 -2.63 -33.85 -3.13
C PRO A 209 -1.55 -33.02 -2.42
N LEU A 210 -1.60 -31.69 -2.55
CA LEU A 210 -0.62 -30.79 -1.93
C LEU A 210 -0.75 -30.74 -0.41
N PHE A 211 -1.95 -30.98 0.14
CA PHE A 211 -2.20 -31.04 1.57
C PHE A 211 -2.14 -32.45 2.16
N ASP A 212 -2.66 -33.47 1.45
CA ASP A 212 -2.78 -34.86 1.91
C ASP A 212 -1.45 -35.61 1.92
N GLU A 213 -0.50 -35.25 1.04
CA GLU A 213 0.82 -35.86 0.99
C GLU A 213 1.77 -35.22 2.00
N GLU A 214 1.89 -35.83 3.18
CA GLU A 214 2.73 -35.32 4.29
C GLU A 214 4.24 -35.33 4.00
N ASP A 215 4.70 -36.19 3.08
CA ASP A 215 6.12 -36.38 2.76
C ASP A 215 6.62 -35.47 1.62
N LEU A 216 5.80 -34.53 1.13
CA LEU A 216 6.21 -33.57 0.09
C LEU A 216 7.36 -32.69 0.58
N ALA A 217 8.43 -32.65 -0.21
CA ALA A 217 9.59 -31.79 0.01
C ALA A 217 9.61 -30.64 -1.00
N THR A 218 10.19 -29.50 -0.59
CA THR A 218 10.42 -28.36 -1.48
C THR A 218 11.03 -28.80 -2.81
N GLY A 219 10.38 -28.41 -3.90
CA GLY A 219 10.78 -28.76 -5.26
C GLY A 219 10.11 -30.00 -5.83
N ASP A 220 9.28 -30.72 -5.06
CA ASP A 220 8.55 -31.88 -5.56
C ASP A 220 7.50 -31.48 -6.59
N ILE A 221 7.36 -32.33 -7.62
CA ILE A 221 6.40 -32.15 -8.70
C ILE A 221 5.22 -33.08 -8.44
N VAL A 222 4.02 -32.50 -8.36
CA VAL A 222 2.77 -33.19 -8.12
C VAL A 222 1.93 -33.17 -9.40
N GLY A 223 1.45 -34.33 -9.82
CA GLY A 223 0.64 -34.50 -11.03
C GLY A 223 1.27 -35.38 -12.11
N PRO A 224 0.68 -35.41 -13.32
CA PRO A 224 -0.41 -34.53 -13.77
C PRO A 224 -1.75 -34.88 -13.09
N VAL A 225 -2.50 -33.86 -12.68
CA VAL A 225 -3.81 -34.01 -12.01
C VAL A 225 -4.92 -33.50 -12.90
N ARG A 226 -5.93 -34.33 -13.16
CA ARG A 226 -7.07 -33.95 -14.01
C ARG A 226 -8.11 -33.17 -13.21
N THR A 227 -8.57 -32.05 -13.76
CA THR A 227 -9.72 -31.26 -13.28
C THR A 227 -10.71 -31.02 -14.42
N VAL A 228 -11.72 -30.19 -14.19
CA VAL A 228 -12.61 -29.71 -15.26
C VAL A 228 -11.91 -28.77 -16.25
N PHE A 229 -10.81 -28.12 -15.85
CA PHE A 229 -10.08 -27.15 -16.66
C PHE A 229 -9.02 -27.80 -17.57
N GLY A 230 -8.59 -29.02 -17.27
CA GLY A 230 -7.45 -29.65 -17.93
C GLY A 230 -6.61 -30.49 -16.97
N TYR A 231 -5.35 -30.71 -17.35
CA TYR A 231 -4.35 -31.36 -16.53
C TYR A 231 -3.43 -30.33 -15.89
N HIS A 232 -3.30 -30.41 -14.57
CA HIS A 232 -2.47 -29.53 -13.77
C HIS A 232 -1.19 -30.23 -13.36
N VAL A 233 -0.08 -29.52 -13.40
CA VAL A 233 1.20 -29.92 -12.84
C VAL A 233 1.58 -28.90 -11.78
N ALA A 234 1.75 -29.33 -10.54
CA ALA A 234 2.11 -28.44 -9.43
C ALA A 234 3.57 -28.65 -9.01
N LEU A 235 4.19 -27.56 -8.57
CA LEU A 235 5.46 -27.54 -7.86
C LEU A 235 5.17 -27.20 -6.41
N PHE A 236 5.42 -28.13 -5.51
CA PHE A 236 5.34 -27.88 -4.08
C PHE A 236 6.57 -27.05 -3.65
N GLN A 237 6.33 -25.90 -3.00
CA GLN A 237 7.39 -25.01 -2.57
C GLN A 237 7.60 -25.11 -1.06
N ASP A 238 6.54 -25.01 -0.27
CA ASP A 238 6.64 -25.05 1.19
C ASP A 238 5.29 -25.36 1.87
N ARG A 239 5.31 -25.64 3.18
CA ARG A 239 4.14 -25.83 4.04
C ARG A 239 4.40 -25.20 5.40
N ARG A 240 3.41 -24.49 5.94
CA ARG A 240 3.46 -23.93 7.29
C ARG A 240 2.22 -24.29 8.10
N ALA A 241 2.43 -24.45 9.41
CA ALA A 241 1.35 -24.72 10.38
C ALA A 241 0.37 -23.53 10.44
N PRO A 242 -0.86 -23.74 10.96
CA PRO A 242 -1.80 -22.64 11.19
C PRO A 242 -1.16 -21.48 11.97
N SER A 243 -1.51 -20.24 11.63
CA SER A 243 -0.96 -19.05 12.29
C SER A 243 -1.13 -19.09 13.80
N ALA A 244 -2.24 -19.63 14.32
CA ALA A 244 -2.46 -19.78 15.76
C ALA A 244 -1.40 -20.65 16.43
N ASP A 245 -1.01 -21.76 15.78
CA ASP A 245 0.05 -22.63 16.27
C ASP A 245 1.41 -21.94 16.14
N ARG A 246 1.68 -21.26 15.02
CA ARG A 246 2.91 -20.49 14.80
C ARG A 246 3.08 -19.34 15.81
N VAL A 247 1.99 -18.63 16.13
CA VAL A 247 1.95 -17.59 17.16
C VAL A 247 2.29 -18.21 18.52
N GLN A 248 1.70 -19.36 18.84
CA GLN A 248 2.00 -20.06 20.09
C GLN A 248 3.47 -20.53 20.16
N GLU A 249 4.02 -21.02 19.05
CA GLU A 249 5.44 -21.40 18.95
C GLU A 249 6.37 -20.20 19.18
N VAL A 250 6.03 -19.03 18.64
CA VAL A 250 6.78 -17.79 18.89
C VAL A 250 6.69 -17.38 20.36
N GLU A 251 5.50 -17.41 20.96
CA GLU A 251 5.32 -17.12 22.39
C GLU A 251 6.16 -18.06 23.28
N ASP A 252 6.13 -19.37 22.99
CA ASP A 252 6.90 -20.38 23.72
C ASP A 252 8.41 -20.18 23.54
N ALA A 253 8.85 -19.85 22.32
CA ALA A 253 10.25 -19.57 22.02
C ALA A 253 10.74 -18.29 22.72
N LEU A 254 9.93 -17.24 22.76
CA LEU A 254 10.24 -15.98 23.45
C LEU A 254 10.24 -16.12 24.97
N ALA A 255 9.42 -17.02 25.53
CA ALA A 255 9.38 -17.31 26.96
C ALA A 255 10.58 -18.15 27.46
N ALA A 256 11.41 -18.69 26.56
CA ALA A 256 12.56 -19.50 26.93
C ALA A 256 13.63 -18.64 27.67
N PRO A 257 14.31 -19.17 28.71
CA PRO A 257 15.29 -18.40 29.49
C PRO A 257 16.47 -17.82 28.69
N ASP A 258 16.83 -18.44 27.57
CA ASP A 258 17.92 -18.04 26.68
C ASP A 258 17.38 -17.59 25.30
N ALA A 259 16.14 -17.09 25.24
CA ALA A 259 15.51 -16.64 24.00
C ALA A 259 16.34 -15.56 23.31
N ASP A 260 16.63 -15.77 22.03
CA ASP A 260 17.24 -14.77 21.15
C ASP A 260 16.22 -14.32 20.11
N PHE A 261 15.67 -13.12 20.31
CA PHE A 261 14.66 -12.53 19.44
C PHE A 261 15.10 -12.52 17.97
N ALA A 262 16.36 -12.21 17.69
CA ALA A 262 16.85 -12.15 16.31
C ALA A 262 16.91 -13.53 15.64
N THR A 263 17.18 -14.58 16.41
CA THR A 263 17.14 -15.95 15.89
C THR A 263 15.69 -16.39 15.64
N ILE A 264 14.79 -16.14 16.60
CA ILE A 264 13.36 -16.45 16.46
C ILE A 264 12.76 -15.70 15.27
N ALA A 265 13.09 -14.41 15.09
CA ALA A 265 12.61 -13.63 13.96
C ALA A 265 13.07 -14.18 12.60
N ARG A 266 14.31 -14.69 12.48
CA ARG A 266 14.78 -15.34 11.24
C ARG A 266 14.06 -16.65 10.94
N GLU A 267 13.64 -17.35 11.98
CA GLU A 267 13.04 -18.67 11.85
C GLU A 267 11.53 -18.60 11.60
N PHE A 268 10.84 -17.70 12.30
CA PHE A 268 9.37 -17.68 12.32
C PHE A 268 8.73 -16.50 11.62
N SER A 269 9.44 -15.37 11.45
CA SER A 269 8.79 -14.15 10.97
C SER A 269 8.56 -14.16 9.47
N ASP A 270 7.36 -13.74 9.08
CA ASP A 270 6.94 -13.47 7.69
C ASP A 270 7.24 -12.02 7.25
N GLY A 271 7.76 -11.16 8.14
CA GLY A 271 7.99 -9.74 7.84
C GLY A 271 9.31 -9.46 7.10
N ASP A 272 9.38 -8.34 6.40
CA ASP A 272 10.55 -7.91 5.60
C ASP A 272 11.89 -7.94 6.34
N GLY A 273 11.87 -7.70 7.65
CA GLY A 273 13.06 -7.69 8.52
C GLY A 273 13.52 -9.09 8.98
N ALA A 274 12.81 -10.17 8.64
CA ALA A 274 13.03 -11.51 9.18
C ALA A 274 14.50 -11.96 9.07
N ALA A 275 15.09 -11.87 7.88
CA ALA A 275 16.48 -12.25 7.62
C ALA A 275 17.49 -11.47 8.49
N ASP A 276 17.18 -10.21 8.80
CA ASP A 276 17.99 -9.31 9.63
C ASP A 276 17.61 -9.37 11.12
N GLY A 277 16.93 -10.43 11.55
CA GLY A 277 16.53 -10.63 12.94
C GLY A 277 15.35 -9.77 13.38
N GLY A 278 14.48 -9.42 12.43
CA GLY A 278 13.29 -8.61 12.65
C GLY A 278 13.56 -7.12 12.66
N ALA A 279 14.76 -6.65 12.29
CA ALA A 279 15.14 -5.24 12.44
C ALA A 279 14.21 -4.30 11.67
N LEU A 280 13.56 -3.37 12.38
CA LEU A 280 12.79 -2.26 11.80
C LEU A 280 13.59 -0.95 11.79
N GLY A 281 14.68 -0.90 12.56
CA GLY A 281 15.49 0.30 12.74
C GLY A 281 14.82 1.32 13.66
N TRP A 282 15.25 2.58 13.52
CA TRP A 282 14.72 3.71 14.30
C TRP A 282 13.39 4.17 13.72
N VAL A 283 12.33 4.10 14.52
CA VAL A 283 10.98 4.48 14.12
C VAL A 283 10.41 5.55 15.04
N ILE A 284 9.52 6.36 14.48
CA ILE A 284 8.67 7.29 15.23
C ILE A 284 7.31 6.68 15.50
N ASP A 285 6.61 7.18 16.52
CA ASP A 285 5.24 6.80 16.87
C ASP A 285 4.29 6.78 15.65
N ALA A 286 4.38 7.79 14.80
CA ALA A 286 3.53 7.92 13.61
C ALA A 286 3.78 6.88 12.50
N GLN A 287 4.84 6.06 12.60
CA GLN A 287 5.08 4.92 11.71
C GLN A 287 4.39 3.64 12.19
N LEU A 288 3.92 3.60 13.44
CA LEU A 288 3.28 2.44 14.05
C LEU A 288 1.75 2.56 13.98
N SER A 289 1.06 1.43 14.08
CA SER A 289 -0.38 1.44 14.33
C SER A 289 -0.66 2.01 15.72
N PRO A 290 -1.83 2.64 15.98
CA PRO A 290 -2.13 3.20 17.31
C PRO A 290 -1.98 2.20 18.46
N GLN A 291 -2.33 0.93 18.22
CA GLN A 291 -2.19 -0.13 19.21
C GLN A 291 -0.72 -0.51 19.44
N ALA A 292 0.08 -0.63 18.38
CA ALA A 292 1.50 -0.92 18.51
C ALA A 292 2.25 0.23 19.19
N ALA A 293 1.93 1.48 18.82
CA ALA A 293 2.45 2.69 19.44
C ALA A 293 2.22 2.71 20.97
N GLU A 294 0.99 2.44 21.41
CA GLU A 294 0.64 2.40 22.84
C GLU A 294 1.46 1.35 23.60
N VAL A 295 1.59 0.14 23.04
CA VAL A 295 2.37 -0.94 23.66
C VAL A 295 3.86 -0.60 23.70
N VAL A 296 4.44 -0.16 22.58
CA VAL A 296 5.86 0.19 22.47
C VAL A 296 6.23 1.38 23.38
N ALA A 297 5.33 2.32 23.58
CA ALA A 297 5.54 3.43 24.52
C ALA A 297 5.69 2.94 25.99
N GLY A 298 5.10 1.80 26.33
CA GLY A 298 5.18 1.19 27.66
C GLY A 298 6.38 0.27 27.90
N LEU A 299 7.11 -0.12 26.84
CA LEU A 299 8.23 -1.06 26.94
C LEU A 299 9.50 -0.42 27.54
N GLU A 300 10.20 -1.20 28.35
CA GLU A 300 11.59 -0.95 28.75
C GLU A 300 12.56 -1.44 27.66
N VAL A 301 13.78 -0.88 27.64
CA VAL A 301 14.82 -1.34 26.70
C VAL A 301 15.14 -2.82 26.98
N ASP A 302 15.30 -3.59 25.90
CA ASP A 302 15.40 -5.05 25.83
C ASP A 302 14.12 -5.84 26.15
N GLU A 303 13.01 -5.17 26.48
CA GLU A 303 11.72 -5.82 26.70
C GLU A 303 11.06 -6.23 25.38
N VAL A 304 10.35 -7.36 25.41
CA VAL A 304 9.53 -7.88 24.31
C VAL A 304 8.06 -7.71 24.68
N SER A 305 7.25 -7.21 23.74
CA SER A 305 5.81 -7.06 23.92
C SER A 305 5.09 -8.41 23.92
N ASP A 306 3.88 -8.42 24.49
CA ASP A 306 2.89 -9.46 24.19
C ASP A 306 2.49 -9.41 22.69
N ALA A 307 1.75 -10.43 22.25
CA ALA A 307 1.19 -10.51 20.90
C ALA A 307 0.24 -9.34 20.59
N ILE A 308 0.49 -8.63 19.50
CA ILE A 308 -0.33 -7.50 19.03
C ILE A 308 -1.00 -7.88 17.71
N THR A 309 -2.32 -8.04 17.74
CA THR A 309 -3.10 -8.24 16.51
C THR A 309 -3.14 -6.94 15.69
N SER A 310 -2.80 -7.05 14.42
CA SER A 310 -2.85 -6.00 13.39
C SER A 310 -3.69 -6.49 12.21
N ALA A 311 -3.95 -5.61 11.24
CA ALA A 311 -4.78 -5.95 10.07
C ALA A 311 -4.13 -7.03 9.17
N ASP A 312 -2.81 -7.15 9.23
CA ASP A 312 -1.96 -8.02 8.41
C ASP A 312 -1.46 -9.26 9.18
N GLY A 313 -1.82 -9.41 10.46
CA GLY A 313 -1.42 -10.57 11.26
C GLY A 313 -1.15 -10.25 12.72
N VAL A 314 -0.30 -11.05 13.37
CA VAL A 314 0.10 -10.88 14.77
C VAL A 314 1.56 -10.46 14.82
N ARG A 315 1.85 -9.40 15.59
CA ARG A 315 3.21 -8.87 15.76
C ARG A 315 3.67 -8.92 17.20
N PHE A 316 4.96 -9.23 17.38
CA PHE A 316 5.70 -9.05 18.62
C PHE A 316 6.79 -8.02 18.39
N PHE A 317 6.97 -7.08 19.30
CA PHE A 317 8.01 -6.06 19.21
C PHE A 317 9.03 -6.25 20.31
N LYS A 318 10.31 -6.06 19.98
CA LYS A 318 11.37 -5.86 20.96
C LYS A 318 11.86 -4.43 20.89
N LEU A 319 11.87 -3.74 22.04
CA LEU A 319 12.49 -2.43 22.15
C LEU A 319 13.99 -2.59 22.31
N LEU A 320 14.77 -2.14 21.33
CA LEU A 320 16.23 -2.24 21.34
C LEU A 320 16.89 -1.01 21.96
N ASP A 321 16.36 0.18 21.68
CA ASP A 321 16.86 1.43 22.24
C ASP A 321 15.81 2.56 22.12
N ARG A 322 16.03 3.68 22.82
CA ARG A 322 15.18 4.86 22.82
C ARG A 322 16.02 6.13 22.92
N GLU A 323 15.87 7.03 21.95
CA GLU A 323 16.68 8.25 21.86
C GLU A 323 15.92 9.39 21.18
N ASP A 324 16.18 10.63 21.61
CA ASP A 324 15.79 11.83 20.87
C ASP A 324 16.73 12.06 19.68
N ARG A 325 16.23 11.89 18.46
CA ARG A 325 17.02 11.96 17.21
C ARG A 325 16.38 12.88 16.18
N PRO A 326 17.18 13.59 15.35
CA PRO A 326 16.63 14.30 14.20
C PRO A 326 15.91 13.31 13.27
N PRO A 327 14.70 13.64 12.76
CA PRO A 327 14.01 12.77 11.83
C PRO A 327 14.79 12.63 10.53
N ASP A 328 14.78 11.43 9.96
CA ASP A 328 15.26 11.22 8.59
C ASP A 328 14.26 11.74 7.54
N VAL A 329 14.62 11.64 6.26
CA VAL A 329 13.80 12.17 5.16
C VAL A 329 12.41 11.51 5.10
N ALA A 330 12.31 10.21 5.33
CA ALA A 330 11.04 9.49 5.29
C ALA A 330 10.16 9.88 6.50
N GLN A 331 10.77 9.98 7.69
CA GLN A 331 10.09 10.43 8.90
C GLN A 331 9.61 11.88 8.78
N VAL A 332 10.38 12.78 8.17
CA VAL A 332 9.96 14.16 7.87
C VAL A 332 8.69 14.18 7.03
N ASP A 333 8.59 13.35 6.00
CA ASP A 333 7.42 13.30 5.13
C ASP A 333 6.18 12.76 5.84
N ILE A 334 6.34 11.79 6.75
CA ILE A 334 5.27 11.31 7.62
C ILE A 334 4.82 12.42 8.57
N LEU A 335 5.74 13.10 9.24
CA LEU A 335 5.43 14.17 10.20
C LEU A 335 4.72 15.36 9.54
N ARG A 336 5.08 15.72 8.30
CA ARG A 336 4.34 16.75 7.55
C ARG A 336 2.87 16.41 7.35
N GLN A 337 2.55 15.12 7.24
CA GLN A 337 1.19 14.64 7.06
C GLN A 337 0.44 14.52 8.39
N THR A 338 1.12 14.06 9.45
CA THR A 338 0.47 13.62 10.69
C THR A 338 0.65 14.55 11.89
N ALA A 339 1.71 15.37 11.94
CA ALA A 339 2.03 16.18 13.13
C ALA A 339 0.91 17.15 13.51
N PHE A 340 0.28 17.78 12.50
CA PHE A 340 -0.81 18.71 12.76
C PHE A 340 -2.04 18.01 13.34
N SER A 341 -2.46 16.87 12.80
CA SER A 341 -3.60 16.12 13.35
C SER A 341 -3.29 15.59 14.74
N GLY A 342 -2.08 15.05 14.95
CA GLY A 342 -1.61 14.60 16.26
C GLY A 342 -1.64 15.71 17.32
N TRP A 343 -1.31 16.94 16.92
CA TRP A 343 -1.42 18.12 17.78
C TRP A 343 -2.89 18.61 17.95
N TYR A 344 -3.66 18.67 16.86
CA TYR A 344 -4.97 19.31 16.79
C TYR A 344 -6.09 18.45 17.39
N ASP A 345 -6.11 17.15 17.12
CA ASP A 345 -7.22 16.26 17.48
C ASP A 345 -7.46 16.18 19.00
N PRO A 346 -6.42 16.02 19.86
CA PRO A 346 -6.62 16.04 21.31
C PRO A 346 -7.27 17.34 21.81
N GLN A 347 -6.89 18.48 21.21
CA GLN A 347 -7.45 19.79 21.55
C GLN A 347 -8.90 19.92 21.10
N ARG A 348 -9.20 19.44 19.88
CA ARG A 348 -10.57 19.38 19.36
C ARG A 348 -11.47 18.53 20.25
N THR A 349 -11.05 17.32 20.59
CA THR A 349 -11.81 16.41 21.47
C THR A 349 -12.02 17.03 22.85
N ALA A 350 -11.01 17.67 23.44
CA ALA A 350 -11.16 18.36 24.72
C ALA A 350 -12.17 19.53 24.64
N ALA A 351 -12.17 20.27 23.54
CA ALA A 351 -13.08 21.39 23.32
C ALA A 351 -14.52 20.96 23.05
N GLU A 352 -14.73 19.86 22.33
CA GLU A 352 -16.04 19.21 22.14
C GLU A 352 -16.59 18.72 23.49
N ALA A 353 -15.77 18.01 24.28
CA ALA A 353 -16.16 17.53 25.61
C ALA A 353 -16.50 18.68 26.58
N ALA A 354 -15.83 19.82 26.45
CA ALA A 354 -16.12 21.04 27.20
C ALA A 354 -17.34 21.82 26.68
N GLY A 355 -17.97 21.38 25.59
CA GLY A 355 -19.09 22.07 24.94
C GLY A 355 -18.71 23.41 24.31
N MET A 356 -17.42 23.65 24.08
CA MET A 356 -16.89 24.86 23.43
C MET A 356 -17.07 24.81 21.92
N ILE A 357 -17.10 23.59 21.36
CA ILE A 357 -17.45 23.34 19.97
C ILE A 357 -18.89 22.82 19.95
N ARG A 358 -19.81 23.60 19.40
CA ARG A 358 -21.11 23.10 18.93
C ARG A 358 -21.01 23.00 17.43
N LEU A 359 -20.98 21.78 16.91
CA LEU A 359 -21.38 21.55 15.54
C LEU A 359 -22.88 21.82 15.46
N ASP A 360 -23.26 23.10 15.34
CA ASP A 360 -24.52 23.46 14.70
C ASP A 360 -24.34 23.11 13.22
N ILE A 361 -24.36 21.81 12.91
CA ILE A 361 -24.92 21.36 11.64
C ILE A 361 -26.40 21.69 11.80
N GLY A 362 -26.74 22.96 11.54
CA GLY A 362 -28.12 23.35 11.34
C GLY A 362 -28.68 22.33 10.36
N GLU A 363 -29.76 21.66 10.76
CA GLU A 363 -30.58 20.78 9.93
C GLU A 363 -30.44 21.26 8.48
N ALA A 364 -29.71 20.48 7.67
CA ALA A 364 -29.38 20.87 6.31
C ALA A 364 -30.66 21.41 5.70
N ALA A 365 -30.65 22.68 5.26
CA ALA A 365 -31.79 23.24 4.56
C ALA A 365 -32.18 22.22 3.50
N ASP A 366 -33.42 21.74 3.60
CA ASP A 366 -33.97 20.66 2.79
C ASP A 366 -33.43 20.74 1.36
N PRO A 367 -32.73 19.71 0.83
CA PRO A 367 -32.20 19.73 -0.54
C PRO A 367 -33.30 19.91 -1.60
N ALA A 368 -34.59 19.87 -1.22
CA ALA A 368 -35.72 20.25 -2.06
C ALA A 368 -35.93 21.77 -2.22
N GLN A 369 -35.23 22.64 -1.47
CA GLN A 369 -35.13 24.07 -1.82
C GLN A 369 -34.03 24.26 -2.87
N GLN A 370 -34.21 23.59 -4.02
CA GLN A 370 -33.52 23.96 -5.25
C GLN A 370 -33.88 25.41 -5.57
N PHE A 371 -32.83 26.21 -5.76
CA PHE A 371 -32.94 27.50 -6.43
C PHE A 371 -33.73 27.30 -7.73
N ASP A 372 -34.93 27.87 -7.82
CA ASP A 372 -35.77 27.85 -9.02
C ASP A 372 -35.34 29.01 -9.91
N PRO A 373 -34.63 28.75 -11.03
CA PRO A 373 -34.16 29.81 -11.93
C PRO A 373 -35.31 30.55 -12.62
N SER A 374 -36.55 30.04 -12.56
CA SER A 374 -37.73 30.70 -13.13
C SER A 374 -38.26 31.87 -12.29
N GLN A 375 -37.71 32.08 -11.08
CA GLN A 375 -37.96 33.25 -10.24
C GLN A 375 -37.14 34.50 -10.63
N LEU A 376 -36.22 34.37 -11.59
CA LEU A 376 -35.52 35.52 -12.19
C LEU A 376 -36.43 36.17 -13.24
N ASP A 377 -37.29 37.09 -12.78
CA ASP A 377 -38.00 38.02 -13.67
C ASP A 377 -36.98 38.97 -14.29
N LEU A 378 -36.50 38.62 -15.49
CA LEU A 378 -35.79 39.53 -16.37
C LEU A 378 -36.81 40.50 -16.99
N GLU A 379 -37.23 41.51 -16.22
CA GLU A 379 -37.86 42.68 -16.83
C GLU A 379 -36.79 43.44 -17.64
N GLU A 380 -36.90 43.35 -18.97
CA GLU A 380 -36.24 44.25 -19.93
C GLU A 380 -36.72 45.70 -19.66
N GLY A 381 -36.04 46.38 -18.74
CA GLY A 381 -36.22 47.79 -18.45
C GLY A 381 -35.31 48.65 -19.33
N GLN A 382 -35.94 49.35 -20.25
CA GLN A 382 -35.37 50.21 -21.28
C GLN A 382 -34.46 51.33 -20.74
N ASP A 383 -33.37 51.54 -21.49
CA ASP A 383 -32.68 52.80 -21.81
C ASP A 383 -33.51 54.07 -21.48
N GLU A 384 -33.02 54.93 -20.57
CA GLU A 384 -32.93 56.39 -20.74
C GLU A 384 -31.91 56.96 -19.71
N GLY A 385 -30.87 57.64 -20.22
CA GLY A 385 -29.92 58.45 -19.42
C GLY A 385 -30.54 59.76 -18.88
N PRO A 386 -29.76 60.78 -18.48
CA PRO A 386 -28.31 60.99 -18.62
C PRO A 386 -27.48 60.83 -17.34
#